data_AF-A0A4Y2FPA3-F1
#
_entry.id   AF-A0A4Y2FPA3-F1
#
_cell.length_a   1.000
_cell.length_b   1.000
_cell.length_c   1.000
_cell.angle_alpha   90.00
_cell.angle_beta   90.00
_cell.angle_gamma   90.00
#
_symmetry.space_group_name_H-M   'P 1'
#
loop_
_entity.id
_entity.type
_entity.pdbx_description
1 polymer ?
#
loop_
_entity_poly.entity_id
_entity_poly.type
_entity_poly.pdbx_seq_one_letter_code
_entity_poly.pdbx_strand_id
1 'polypeptide(L)'
;MASAVLDFEGFQLSPGRFVVKELVVCAVNDDTFCGRWLFKSPHSYESLDRKKQNTYSWITKFLHHIQWEEGELLYDSFHCVLTRGGPRAGHLPVAPKS
;
A
#
# COMPACT_ATOMS: atom_id res chain seq x y z
N MET A 1 -16.47 14.63 14.94
CA MET A 1 -15.88 14.62 13.58
C MET A 1 -15.11 13.31 13.47
N ALA A 2 -15.32 12.52 12.41
CA ALA A 2 -14.52 11.33 12.19
C ALA A 2 -13.15 11.76 11.63
N SER A 3 -12.07 11.24 12.21
CA SER A 3 -10.69 11.48 11.76
C SER A 3 -10.00 10.14 11.55
N ALA A 4 -9.13 10.09 10.55
CA ALA A 4 -8.32 8.93 10.23
C ALA A 4 -6.90 9.38 9.93
N VAL A 5 -5.93 8.53 10.27
CA VAL A 5 -4.55 8.63 9.81
C VAL A 5 -4.39 7.69 8.63
N LEU A 6 -3.80 8.20 7.56
CA LEU A 6 -3.46 7.43 6.37
C LEU A 6 -1.95 7.40 6.22
N ASP A 7 -1.44 6.22 5.89
CA ASP A 7 -0.06 6.02 5.48
C ASP A 7 -0.05 5.18 4.20
N PHE A 8 0.91 5.43 3.31
CA PHE A 8 1.03 4.67 2.08
C PHE A 8 2.46 4.58 1.59
N GLU A 9 2.81 3.39 1.11
CA GLU A 9 4.13 3.07 0.61
C GLU A 9 4.06 2.63 -0.86
N GLY A 10 5.17 2.77 -1.58
CA GLY A 10 5.26 2.33 -2.96
C GLY A 10 6.32 3.05 -3.78
N PHE A 11 6.04 3.24 -5.06
CA PHE A 11 7.06 3.60 -6.05
C PHE A 11 6.69 4.86 -6.84
N GLN A 12 7.63 5.80 -6.93
CA GLN A 12 7.47 6.98 -7.79
C GLN A 12 7.78 6.64 -9.25
N LEU A 13 6.78 6.77 -10.14
CA LEU A 13 6.95 6.55 -11.59
C LEU A 13 7.55 7.78 -12.29
N SER A 14 7.07 8.96 -11.91
CA SER A 14 7.56 10.26 -12.38
C SER A 14 7.17 11.34 -11.37
N PRO A 15 7.65 12.59 -11.52
CA PRO A 15 7.11 13.70 -10.75
C PRO A 15 5.58 13.74 -10.85
N GLY A 16 4.90 13.82 -9.69
CA GLY A 16 3.43 13.82 -9.59
C GLY A 16 2.73 12.48 -9.87
N ARG A 17 3.45 11.39 -10.18
CA ARG A 17 2.86 10.05 -10.39
C ARG A 17 3.49 9.01 -9.49
N PHE A 18 2.67 8.42 -8.63
CA PHE A 18 3.09 7.45 -7.63
C PHE A 18 2.21 6.20 -7.71
N VAL A 19 2.83 5.04 -7.63
CA VAL A 19 2.15 3.75 -7.49
C VAL A 19 2.17 3.39 -6.02
N VAL A 20 1.04 3.61 -5.36
CA VAL A 20 0.71 3.06 -4.05
C VAL A 20 0.73 1.52 -4.13
N LYS A 21 1.57 0.90 -3.32
CA LYS A 21 1.67 -0.55 -3.15
C LYS A 21 1.00 -1.01 -1.88
N GLU A 22 1.10 -0.21 -0.83
CA GLU A 22 0.43 -0.43 0.43
C GLU A 22 -0.32 0.83 0.84
N LEU A 23 -1.55 0.65 1.33
CA LEU A 23 -2.33 1.70 1.98
C LEU A 23 -2.74 1.21 3.36
N VAL A 24 -2.46 2.01 4.38
CA VAL A 24 -2.91 1.80 5.75
C VAL A 24 -3.83 2.95 6.14
N VAL A 25 -4.98 2.63 6.70
CA VAL A 25 -5.93 3.61 7.24
C VAL A 25 -6.32 3.17 8.64
N CYS A 26 -6.04 4.00 9.65
CA CYS A 26 -6.53 3.78 10.99
C CYS A 26 -7.44 4.94 11.44
N ALA A 27 -8.62 4.63 11.96
CA ALA A 27 -9.51 5.60 12.57
C ALA A 27 -8.96 6.07 13.92
N VAL A 28 -9.06 7.37 14.20
CA VAL A 28 -8.48 8.00 15.40
C VAL A 28 -9.47 8.03 16.57
N ASN A 29 -10.77 8.17 16.27
CA ASN A 29 -11.82 8.32 17.28
C ASN A 29 -12.71 7.08 17.38
N ASP A 30 -12.38 6.03 16.62
CA ASP A 30 -13.07 4.75 16.63
C ASP A 30 -11.98 3.67 16.62
N ASP A 31 -11.61 3.20 17.82
CA ASP A 31 -10.49 2.29 18.07
C ASP A 31 -10.59 0.93 17.36
N THR A 32 -11.68 0.71 16.60
CA THR A 32 -12.01 -0.58 16.02
C THR A 32 -11.64 -0.72 14.54
N PHE A 33 -11.36 0.39 13.83
CA PHE A 33 -11.05 0.32 12.41
C PHE A 33 -9.59 0.67 12.13
N CYS A 34 -8.80 -0.36 11.81
CA CYS A 34 -7.61 -0.17 11.00
C CYS A 34 -7.59 -1.19 9.85
N GLY A 35 -7.34 -0.71 8.64
CA GLY A 35 -7.25 -1.52 7.44
C GLY A 35 -5.93 -1.32 6.73
N ARG A 36 -5.44 -2.39 6.12
CA ARG A 36 -4.21 -2.44 5.33
C ARG A 36 -4.50 -3.12 4.02
N TRP A 37 -4.13 -2.52 2.89
CA TRP A 37 -4.41 -3.06 1.57
C TRP A 37 -3.15 -3.06 0.71
N LEU A 38 -2.88 -4.19 0.07
CA LEU A 38 -1.77 -4.36 -0.87
C LEU A 38 -2.29 -4.41 -2.30
N PHE A 39 -1.80 -3.50 -3.13
CA PHE A 39 -2.24 -3.34 -4.52
C PHE A 39 -1.25 -3.94 -5.50
N LYS A 40 -1.76 -4.66 -6.49
CA LYS A 40 -0.99 -5.11 -7.65
C LYS A 40 -0.50 -3.91 -8.43
N SER A 41 0.70 -4.05 -8.99
CA SER A 41 1.22 -3.03 -9.90
C SER A 41 0.42 -2.99 -11.20
N PRO A 42 0.27 -1.81 -11.83
CA PRO A 42 -0.53 -1.66 -13.04
C PRO A 42 0.10 -2.29 -14.30
N HIS A 43 1.37 -2.67 -14.24
CA HIS A 43 2.12 -3.33 -15.31
C HIS A 43 3.26 -4.15 -14.70
N SER A 44 3.84 -5.05 -15.50
CA SER A 44 4.91 -5.94 -15.02
C SER A 44 6.23 -5.19 -14.80
N TYR A 45 7.07 -5.71 -13.91
CA TYR A 45 8.37 -5.15 -13.58
C TYR A 45 9.32 -5.08 -14.80
N GLU A 46 9.22 -6.06 -15.70
CA GLU A 46 10.06 -6.12 -16.91
C GLU A 46 9.75 -4.99 -17.89
N SER A 47 8.55 -4.40 -17.81
CA SER A 47 8.17 -3.25 -18.65
C SER A 47 8.79 -1.92 -18.19
N LEU A 48 9.37 -1.89 -16.98
CA LEU A 48 10.08 -0.72 -16.46
C LEU A 48 11.44 -0.56 -17.14
N ASP A 49 11.89 0.68 -17.32
CA ASP A 49 13.26 0.94 -17.75
C ASP A 49 14.28 0.46 -16.69
N ARG A 50 15.49 0.13 -17.14
CA ARG A 50 16.54 -0.45 -16.28
C ARG A 50 16.93 0.46 -15.11
N LYS A 51 16.81 1.78 -15.27
CA LYS A 51 17.08 2.74 -14.19
C LYS A 51 16.03 2.61 -13.09
N LYS A 52 14.75 2.58 -13.45
CA LYS A 52 13.65 2.33 -12.50
C LYS A 52 13.77 0.98 -11.82
N GLN A 53 14.08 -0.08 -12.56
CA GLN A 53 14.29 -1.42 -11.97
C GLN A 53 15.36 -1.37 -10.87
N ASN A 54 16.53 -0.80 -11.16
CA ASN A 54 17.59 -0.67 -10.14
C ASN A 54 17.14 0.14 -8.92
N THR A 55 16.46 1.26 -9.15
CA THR A 55 15.92 2.09 -8.06
C THR A 55 14.89 1.31 -7.23
N TYR A 56 13.95 0.64 -7.86
CA TYR A 56 12.87 -0.08 -7.16
C TYR A 56 13.38 -1.31 -6.43
N SER A 57 14.38 -2.00 -6.97
CA SER A 57 15.09 -3.07 -6.26
C SER A 57 15.76 -2.55 -4.99
N TRP A 58 16.40 -1.38 -5.03
CA TRP A 58 16.99 -0.75 -3.86
C TRP A 58 15.91 -0.36 -2.83
N ILE A 59 14.85 0.32 -3.26
CA ILE A 59 13.74 0.74 -2.38
C ILE A 59 13.09 -0.49 -1.72
N THR A 60 12.82 -1.53 -2.50
CA THR A 60 12.28 -2.80 -1.97
C THR A 60 13.21 -3.39 -0.93
N LYS A 61 14.53 -3.40 -1.18
CA LYS A 61 15.49 -4.01 -0.26
C LYS A 61 15.69 -3.23 1.04
N PHE A 62 15.59 -1.90 1.00
CA PHE A 62 16.06 -1.05 2.09
C PHE A 62 15.02 -0.11 2.70
N LEU A 63 13.84 0.05 2.09
CA LEU A 63 12.81 0.96 2.57
C LEU A 63 11.56 0.20 3.05
N HIS A 64 10.68 -0.22 2.13
CA HIS A 64 9.35 -0.72 2.49
C HIS A 64 9.19 -2.25 2.36
N HIS A 65 10.15 -2.97 1.77
CA HIS A 65 10.11 -4.45 1.67
C HIS A 65 8.94 -5.04 0.86
N ILE A 66 8.36 -4.27 -0.06
CA ILE A 66 7.24 -4.71 -0.91
C ILE A 66 7.75 -4.88 -2.34
N GLN A 67 7.69 -6.09 -2.88
CA GLN A 67 8.08 -6.32 -4.28
C GLN A 67 7.13 -5.62 -5.24
N TRP A 68 7.61 -5.32 -6.45
CA TRP A 68 6.78 -4.75 -7.50
C TRP A 68 5.58 -5.63 -7.85
N GLU A 69 5.76 -6.95 -7.90
CA GLU A 69 4.68 -7.90 -8.25
C GLU A 69 3.80 -8.32 -7.07
N GLU A 70 4.12 -7.89 -5.84
CA GLU A 70 3.30 -8.19 -4.66
C GLU A 70 1.96 -7.45 -4.71
N GLY A 71 0.97 -8.00 -4.00
CA GLY A 71 -0.36 -7.42 -3.85
C GLY A 71 -1.46 -8.28 -4.44
N GLU A 72 -2.66 -8.12 -3.89
CA GLU A 72 -3.83 -8.93 -4.23
C GLU A 72 -4.89 -8.11 -4.94
N LEU A 73 -4.95 -6.81 -4.62
CA LEU A 73 -6.01 -5.93 -5.08
C LEU A 73 -5.62 -5.21 -6.36
N LEU A 74 -6.55 -5.19 -7.31
CA LEU A 74 -6.45 -4.32 -8.48
C LEU A 74 -6.70 -2.87 -8.07
N TYR A 75 -6.10 -1.94 -8.83
CA TYR A 75 -6.28 -0.51 -8.60
C TYR A 75 -7.72 -0.04 -8.79
N ASP A 76 -8.51 -0.72 -9.60
CA ASP A 76 -9.94 -0.43 -9.76
C ASP A 76 -10.71 -0.58 -8.42
N SER A 77 -10.18 -1.38 -7.49
CA SER A 77 -10.73 -1.54 -6.14
C SER A 77 -10.33 -0.42 -5.17
N PHE A 78 -9.42 0.49 -5.55
CA PHE A 78 -8.89 1.55 -4.68
C PHE A 78 -10.00 2.49 -4.20
N HIS A 79 -10.90 2.90 -5.09
CA HIS A 79 -12.04 3.73 -4.73
C HIS A 79 -12.99 3.03 -3.75
N CYS A 80 -13.18 1.73 -3.89
CA CYS A 80 -14.00 0.93 -2.97
C CYS A 80 -13.37 0.85 -1.57
N VAL A 81 -12.04 0.74 -1.48
CA VAL A 81 -11.31 0.77 -0.21
C VAL A 81 -11.54 2.10 0.51
N LEU A 82 -11.37 3.23 -0.19
CA LEU A 82 -11.49 4.56 0.40
C LEU A 82 -12.92 4.94 0.81
N THR A 83 -13.94 4.42 0.12
CA THR A 83 -15.34 4.87 0.33
C THR A 83 -16.15 3.96 1.24
N ARG A 84 -15.77 2.70 1.42
CA ARG A 84 -16.58 1.70 2.15
C ARG A 84 -15.81 0.92 3.22
N GLY A 85 -14.56 1.28 3.50
CA GLY A 85 -13.71 0.53 4.43
C GLY A 85 -13.25 -0.83 3.88
N GLY A 86 -13.34 -1.04 2.56
CA GLY A 86 -12.84 -2.22 1.83
C GLY A 86 -13.32 -3.60 2.35
N PRO A 87 -13.03 -4.70 1.64
CA PRO A 87 -12.99 -6.00 2.30
C PRO A 87 -11.90 -5.94 3.37
N ARG A 88 -12.21 -6.37 4.61
CA ARG A 88 -11.25 -6.43 5.71
C ARG A 88 -10.11 -7.36 5.30
N ALA A 89 -8.96 -6.80 4.94
CA ALA A 89 -7.72 -7.57 4.87
C ALA A 89 -7.39 -8.04 6.29
N GLY A 90 -6.91 -9.28 6.41
CA GLY A 90 -6.81 -10.01 7.67
C GLY A 90 -6.23 -9.19 8.82
N HIS A 91 -6.87 -9.31 9.98
CA HIS A 91 -6.31 -8.89 11.26
C HIS A 91 -4.94 -9.53 11.45
N LEU A 92 -3.88 -8.73 11.45
CA LEU A 92 -2.64 -9.11 12.13
C LEU A 92 -2.86 -8.87 13.63
N PRO A 93 -2.60 -9.85 14.49
CA PRO A 93 -2.67 -9.65 15.93
C PRO A 93 -1.61 -8.62 16.34
N VAL A 94 -2.05 -7.57 17.02
CA VAL A 94 -1.14 -6.65 17.71
C VAL A 94 -0.43 -7.48 18.79
N ALA A 95 0.89 -7.64 18.65
CA ALA A 95 1.68 -8.34 19.66
C ALA A 95 1.55 -7.61 21.01
N PRO A 96 1.28 -8.32 22.12
CA PRO A 96 1.24 -7.69 23.43
C PRO A 96 2.64 -7.17 23.77
N LYS A 97 2.73 -5.90 24.15
CA LYS A 97 3.96 -5.34 24.71
C LYS A 97 4.26 -6.08 26.03
N SER A 98 5.46 -6.66 26.11
CA SER A 98 6.04 -7.26 27.32
C SER A 98 6.38 -6.21 28.36
#